data_AF-A0A7J8LYF0-F1
#
_entry.id   AF-A0A7J8LYF0-F1
#
_cell.length_a   1.000
_cell.length_b   1.000
_cell.length_c   1.000
_cell.angle_alpha   90.00
_cell.angle_beta   90.00
_cell.angle_gamma   90.00
#
_symmetry.space_group_name_H-M   'P 1'
#
loop_
_entity.id
_entity.type
_entity.pdbx_description
1 polymer ?
#
loop_
_entity_poly.entity_id
_entity_poly.type
_entity_poly.pdbx_seq_one_letter_code
_entity_poly.pdbx_strand_id
1 'polypeptide(L)'
;MKGSCPSSLKIFRFVLLTRMLFAGHVSSTVTEDDIKCLKGIKNSLNDPDGKLNNWSFNNNSAGFLCNLVGVACWTEREDRLLSLQLRDMKLSGQLPQSLQYCQSLQTLDLSANRLSGTVPAQICSWLPNLVTLDLSSNDLSGSIPSELSNCAYLNTLVLSNNRLSGSIPEQLSGLLRLKRFSVANNDLKGAIPLSFENNSKVDFAGNSGLCGRPLGKCGSLSRKSLEIIIAAGVCGAVFSILSGFGYFWCCGRKTKCYPQAR
;
A
#
# COMPACT_ATOMS: atom_id res chain seq x y z
N MET A 1 60.04 -51.24 -21.20
CA MET A 1 59.49 -49.92 -20.82
C MET A 1 58.05 -50.16 -20.37
N LYS A 2 57.57 -49.97 -19.13
CA LYS A 2 58.01 -49.40 -17.86
C LYS A 2 57.55 -50.44 -16.80
N GLY A 3 58.37 -50.93 -15.86
CA GLY A 3 58.83 -50.19 -14.68
C GLY A 3 57.78 -50.26 -13.57
N SER A 4 57.83 -51.28 -12.71
CA SER A 4 57.09 -51.30 -11.44
C SER A 4 58.05 -51.75 -10.33
N CYS A 5 58.21 -50.89 -9.32
CA CYS A 5 58.98 -51.10 -8.07
C CYS A 5 58.55 -49.99 -7.08
N PRO A 6 58.86 -50.06 -5.77
CA PRO A 6 57.94 -50.59 -4.76
C PRO A 6 57.75 -49.64 -3.55
N SER A 7 57.07 -50.19 -2.54
CA SER A 7 56.74 -49.69 -1.20
C SER A 7 57.82 -49.01 -0.33
N SER A 8 57.30 -48.24 0.63
CA SER A 8 57.88 -47.72 1.90
C SER A 8 58.46 -46.29 1.83
N LEU A 9 58.33 -45.41 2.84
CA LEU A 9 58.60 -45.64 4.26
C LEU A 9 58.17 -44.43 5.14
N LYS A 10 57.36 -44.71 6.17
CA LYS A 10 57.29 -44.15 7.57
C LYS A 10 57.14 -42.60 7.77
N ILE A 11 56.32 -42.11 8.72
CA ILE A 11 56.66 -41.98 10.16
C ILE A 11 55.41 -41.45 10.94
N PHE A 12 55.09 -42.10 12.08
CA PHE A 12 54.49 -41.63 13.37
C PHE A 12 53.54 -40.40 13.42
N ARG A 13 52.54 -40.25 14.29
CA ARG A 13 51.73 -41.02 15.29
C ARG A 13 50.74 -39.95 15.84
N PHE A 14 49.52 -40.36 16.21
CA PHE A 14 48.58 -39.66 17.12
C PHE A 14 48.13 -38.23 16.78
N VAL A 15 46.82 -38.01 16.56
CA VAL A 15 45.94 -37.16 17.41
C VAL A 15 44.47 -37.51 17.14
N LEU A 16 43.78 -37.86 18.23
CA LEU A 16 42.35 -37.84 18.57
C LEU A 16 41.25 -37.86 17.49
N LEU A 17 40.38 -38.86 17.65
CA LEU A 17 38.93 -38.76 17.43
C LEU A 17 38.38 -37.50 18.11
N THR A 18 38.02 -36.48 17.35
CA THR A 18 36.91 -35.61 17.75
C THR A 18 35.68 -36.09 17.00
N ARG A 19 34.83 -36.82 17.74
CA ARG A 19 33.41 -36.93 17.43
C ARG A 19 32.94 -35.51 17.11
N MET A 20 32.52 -35.26 15.87
CA MET A 20 31.66 -34.13 15.58
C MET A 20 30.39 -34.36 16.40
N LEU A 21 30.37 -33.79 17.60
CA LEU A 21 29.14 -33.45 18.27
C LEU A 21 28.49 -32.43 17.34
N PHE A 22 27.58 -32.89 16.48
CA PHE A 22 26.55 -32.03 15.93
C PHE A 22 25.65 -31.59 17.09
N ALA A 23 26.13 -30.62 17.87
CA ALA A 23 25.24 -29.69 18.50
C ALA A 23 24.84 -28.72 17.37
N GLY A 24 23.64 -28.94 16.83
CA GLY A 24 23.08 -28.08 15.79
C GLY A 24 23.08 -26.63 16.28
N HIS A 25 23.97 -25.82 15.70
CA HIS A 25 23.90 -24.37 15.84
C HIS A 25 24.20 -23.74 14.48
N VAL A 26 23.28 -23.96 13.55
CA VAL A 26 23.06 -23.01 12.45
C VAL A 26 22.10 -21.96 13.01
N SER A 27 22.61 -21.03 13.81
CA SER A 27 21.93 -19.75 14.04
C SER A 27 22.46 -18.80 12.99
N SER A 28 21.90 -18.94 11.78
CA SER A 28 22.30 -18.25 10.56
C SER A 28 21.82 -16.80 10.60
N THR A 29 22.52 -15.91 9.89
CA THR A 29 22.26 -14.46 9.75
C THR A 29 20.78 -14.05 9.61
N VAL A 30 19.93 -14.93 9.05
CA VAL A 30 18.48 -14.72 8.89
C VAL A 30 17.79 -14.46 10.23
N THR A 31 18.10 -15.22 11.28
CA THR A 31 17.50 -15.02 12.60
C THR A 31 17.92 -13.68 13.21
N GLU A 32 19.15 -13.23 12.95
CA GLU A 32 19.61 -11.92 13.41
C GLU A 32 18.84 -10.77 12.73
N ASP A 33 18.57 -10.90 11.42
CA ASP A 33 17.80 -9.92 10.67
C ASP A 33 16.33 -9.89 11.07
N ASP A 34 15.69 -11.05 11.29
CA ASP A 34 14.32 -11.12 11.79
C ASP A 34 14.20 -10.48 13.21
N ILE A 35 15.20 -10.69 14.08
CA ILE A 35 15.28 -10.00 15.39
C ILE A 35 15.42 -8.48 15.19
N LYS A 36 16.32 -8.02 14.31
CA LYS A 36 16.50 -6.59 14.00
C LYS A 36 15.21 -5.98 13.46
N CYS A 37 14.49 -6.71 12.61
CA CYS A 37 13.22 -6.29 12.06
C CYS A 37 12.19 -6.03 13.16
N LEU A 38 11.89 -7.05 13.98
CA LEU A 38 10.86 -6.98 15.02
C LEU A 38 11.24 -5.97 16.11
N LYS A 39 12.51 -5.93 16.52
CA LYS A 39 13.02 -4.93 17.48
C LYS A 39 12.88 -3.51 16.93
N GLY A 40 13.19 -3.31 15.65
CA GLY A 40 13.00 -2.02 14.98
C GLY A 40 11.53 -1.61 14.92
N ILE A 41 10.63 -2.54 14.58
CA ILE A 41 9.17 -2.29 14.53
C ILE A 41 8.67 -1.83 15.90
N LYS A 42 9.01 -2.57 16.96
CA LYS A 42 8.64 -2.23 18.34
C LYS A 42 9.14 -0.85 18.76
N ASN A 43 10.35 -0.46 18.34
CA ASN A 43 10.95 0.81 18.72
C ASN A 43 10.43 2.00 17.90
N SER A 44 9.98 1.76 16.66
CA SER A 44 9.52 2.81 15.75
C SER A 44 8.03 3.11 15.86
N LEU A 45 7.20 2.11 16.16
CA LEU A 45 5.77 2.30 16.33
C LEU A 45 5.44 2.82 17.73
N ASN A 46 4.43 3.69 17.79
CA ASN A 46 3.84 4.09 19.06
C ASN A 46 2.76 3.08 19.45
N ASP A 47 2.90 2.49 20.64
CA ASP A 47 2.05 1.43 21.18
C ASP A 47 1.45 1.86 22.52
N PRO A 48 0.38 2.68 22.52
CA PRO A 48 -0.15 3.29 23.75
C PRO A 48 -0.76 2.27 24.71
N ASP A 49 -1.21 1.12 24.20
CA ASP A 49 -1.83 0.04 24.98
C ASP A 49 -0.82 -1.03 25.41
N GLY A 50 0.45 -0.91 25.00
CA GLY A 50 1.51 -1.85 25.35
C GLY A 50 1.32 -3.25 24.76
N LYS A 51 0.66 -3.39 23.61
CA LYS A 51 0.40 -4.68 22.93
C LYS A 51 1.69 -5.42 22.55
N LEU A 52 2.77 -4.69 22.29
CA LEU A 52 4.09 -5.19 21.93
C LEU A 52 5.05 -5.28 23.14
N ASN A 53 4.60 -4.97 24.36
CA ASN A 53 5.47 -4.98 25.55
C ASN A 53 6.12 -6.34 25.79
N ASN A 54 5.36 -7.43 25.56
CA ASN A 54 5.83 -8.81 25.75
C ASN A 54 6.84 -9.28 24.70
N TRP A 55 7.13 -8.49 23.66
CA TRP A 55 8.22 -8.79 22.74
C TRP A 55 9.57 -8.66 23.44
N SER A 56 10.12 -9.80 23.84
CA SER A 56 11.45 -9.91 24.43
C SER A 56 12.40 -10.63 23.48
N PHE A 57 13.62 -10.11 23.37
CA PHE A 57 14.66 -10.60 22.47
C PHE A 57 15.89 -11.09 23.22
N ASN A 58 15.73 -11.49 24.49
CA ASN A 58 16.79 -12.00 25.36
C ASN A 58 16.85 -13.53 25.40
N ASN A 59 15.98 -14.22 24.66
CA ASN A 59 15.91 -15.67 24.60
C ASN A 59 16.66 -16.18 23.37
N ASN A 60 17.46 -17.22 23.54
CA ASN A 60 18.23 -17.86 22.48
C ASN A 60 17.70 -19.27 22.14
N SER A 61 16.53 -19.64 22.69
CA SER A 61 15.86 -20.91 22.37
C SER A 61 15.30 -20.85 20.96
N ALA A 62 15.58 -21.85 20.13
CA ALA A 62 15.08 -21.88 18.76
C ALA A 62 13.54 -21.75 18.69
N GLY A 63 13.04 -20.91 17.79
CA GLY A 63 11.61 -20.69 17.57
C GLY A 63 10.97 -19.72 18.58
N PHE A 64 11.76 -19.05 19.42
CA PHE A 64 11.21 -18.11 20.40
C PHE A 64 10.50 -16.92 19.75
N LEU A 65 10.91 -16.47 18.56
CA LEU A 65 10.25 -15.38 17.85
C LEU A 65 8.81 -15.74 17.48
N CYS A 66 8.57 -17.02 17.20
CA CYS A 66 7.28 -17.56 16.79
C CYS A 66 6.24 -17.53 17.91
N ASN A 67 6.67 -17.32 19.16
CA ASN A 67 5.79 -17.16 20.32
C ASN A 67 5.39 -15.70 20.57
N LEU A 68 5.97 -14.75 19.84
CA LEU A 68 5.64 -13.35 19.99
C LEU A 68 4.23 -13.08 19.45
N VAL A 69 3.49 -12.22 20.14
CA VAL A 69 2.14 -11.84 19.71
C VAL A 69 2.17 -11.29 18.29
N GLY A 70 1.32 -11.85 17.42
CA GLY A 70 1.21 -11.45 16.03
C GLY A 70 2.33 -11.95 15.12
N VAL A 71 3.24 -12.79 15.61
CA VAL A 71 4.33 -13.37 14.81
C VAL A 71 4.01 -14.82 14.49
N ALA A 72 4.20 -15.22 13.23
CA ALA A 72 4.23 -16.62 12.83
C ALA A 72 5.46 -16.90 11.95
N CYS A 73 6.05 -18.07 12.17
CA CYS A 73 7.25 -18.51 11.47
C CYS A 73 6.94 -19.59 10.42
N TRP A 74 7.91 -19.83 9.54
CA TRP A 74 7.84 -20.89 8.53
C TRP A 74 7.76 -22.29 9.15
N THR A 75 8.48 -22.51 10.25
CA THR A 75 8.37 -23.73 11.06
C THR A 75 8.35 -23.33 12.53
N GLU A 76 7.76 -24.17 13.39
CA GLU A 76 7.71 -23.90 14.85
C GLU A 76 9.09 -24.02 15.53
N ARG A 77 10.10 -24.52 14.81
CA ARG A 77 11.45 -24.75 15.35
C ARG A 77 12.50 -23.79 14.81
N GLU A 78 12.13 -22.91 13.89
CA GLU A 78 13.05 -21.96 13.25
C GLU A 78 12.51 -20.54 13.39
N ASP A 79 13.39 -19.62 13.77
CA ASP A 79 13.08 -18.19 13.93
C ASP A 79 13.02 -17.44 12.59
N ARG A 80 12.51 -18.09 11.54
CA ARG A 80 12.35 -17.50 10.22
C ARG A 80 10.95 -16.95 10.06
N LEU A 81 10.82 -15.64 9.98
CA LEU A 81 9.53 -14.96 9.94
C LEU A 81 8.76 -15.27 8.64
N LEU A 82 7.50 -15.67 8.78
CA LEU A 82 6.57 -15.92 7.66
C LEU A 82 5.47 -14.85 7.61
N SER A 83 4.91 -14.52 8.76
CA SER A 83 3.76 -13.64 8.87
C SER A 83 3.86 -12.74 10.09
N LEU A 84 3.49 -11.47 9.88
CA LEU A 84 3.36 -10.45 10.91
C LEU A 84 1.93 -9.90 10.85
N GLN A 85 1.16 -10.19 11.89
CA GLN A 85 -0.27 -9.87 12.04
C GLN A 85 -0.46 -9.01 13.29
N LEU A 86 -0.38 -7.70 13.12
CA LEU A 86 -0.56 -6.71 14.18
C LEU A 86 -1.88 -5.94 14.02
N ARG A 87 -2.92 -6.64 13.56
CA ARG A 87 -4.26 -6.08 13.35
C ARG A 87 -4.88 -5.62 14.67
N ASP A 88 -5.58 -4.48 14.65
CA ASP A 88 -6.38 -3.99 15.78
C ASP A 88 -5.61 -3.85 17.10
N MET A 89 -4.39 -3.30 17.02
CA MET A 89 -3.51 -3.09 18.17
C MET A 89 -3.42 -1.62 18.59
N LYS A 90 -4.19 -0.71 17.95
CA LYS A 90 -4.12 0.74 18.13
C LYS A 90 -2.72 1.34 17.91
N LEU A 91 -1.87 0.64 17.15
CA LEU A 91 -0.53 1.10 16.84
C LEU A 91 -0.60 2.37 16.00
N SER A 92 0.27 3.34 16.28
CA SER A 92 0.36 4.58 15.51
C SER A 92 1.80 4.89 15.13
N GLY A 93 2.00 5.94 14.34
CA GLY A 93 3.28 6.26 13.71
C GLY A 93 3.28 5.88 12.23
N GLN A 94 4.46 5.76 11.63
CA GLN A 94 4.62 5.45 10.21
C GLN A 94 5.09 4.01 10.00
N LEU A 95 4.93 3.49 8.78
CA LEU A 95 5.52 2.20 8.40
C LEU A 95 7.05 2.24 8.59
N PRO A 96 7.63 1.40 9.46
CA PRO A 96 9.03 1.53 9.85
C PRO A 96 9.97 0.93 8.80
N GLN A 97 11.11 1.59 8.55
CA GLN A 97 12.15 1.11 7.63
C GLN A 97 12.74 -0.24 8.06
N SER A 98 12.64 -0.61 9.35
CA SER A 98 13.13 -1.89 9.85
C SER A 98 12.46 -3.11 9.19
N LEU A 99 11.32 -2.94 8.52
CA LEU A 99 10.72 -3.96 7.65
C LEU A 99 11.71 -4.50 6.60
N GLN A 100 12.73 -3.73 6.19
CA GLN A 100 13.78 -4.17 5.26
C GLN A 100 14.58 -5.39 5.74
N TYR A 101 14.55 -5.70 7.03
CA TYR A 101 15.23 -6.87 7.60
C TYR A 101 14.33 -8.13 7.59
N CYS A 102 13.00 -7.99 7.47
CA CYS A 102 12.03 -9.09 7.44
C CYS A 102 11.93 -9.74 6.03
N GLN A 103 13.04 -10.08 5.39
CA GLN A 103 13.04 -10.44 3.95
C GLN A 103 12.31 -11.75 3.63
N SER A 104 12.11 -12.63 4.61
CA SER A 104 11.36 -13.88 4.45
C SER A 104 9.84 -13.73 4.59
N LEU A 105 9.37 -12.54 4.97
CA LEU A 105 7.96 -12.27 5.27
C LEU A 105 7.11 -12.40 4.00
N GLN A 106 6.01 -13.15 4.12
CA GLN A 106 5.01 -13.30 3.06
C GLN A 106 3.69 -12.62 3.38
N THR A 107 3.37 -12.45 4.66
CA THR A 107 2.11 -11.80 5.07
C THR A 107 2.42 -10.66 6.03
N LEU A 108 2.04 -9.44 5.63
CA LEU A 108 2.05 -8.27 6.48
C LEU A 108 0.61 -7.75 6.63
N ASP A 109 0.05 -7.92 7.82
CA ASP A 109 -1.25 -7.38 8.20
C ASP A 109 -1.07 -6.37 9.34
N LEU A 110 -1.22 -5.09 9.01
CA LEU A 110 -1.19 -3.96 9.95
C LEU A 110 -2.52 -3.22 9.97
N SER A 111 -3.60 -3.88 9.55
CA SER A 111 -4.90 -3.25 9.39
C SER A 111 -5.57 -2.90 10.72
N ALA A 112 -6.57 -2.02 10.67
CA ALA A 112 -7.31 -1.56 11.86
C ALA A 112 -6.40 -0.94 12.93
N ASN A 113 -5.43 -0.13 12.51
CA ASN A 113 -4.55 0.63 13.41
C ASN A 113 -4.72 2.13 13.16
N ARG A 114 -3.81 2.94 13.69
CA ARG A 114 -3.75 4.40 13.52
C ARG A 114 -2.44 4.81 12.83
N LEU A 115 -1.96 3.97 11.91
CA LEU A 115 -0.75 4.25 11.14
C LEU A 115 -1.02 5.42 10.19
N SER A 116 -0.05 6.33 10.07
CA SER A 116 -0.12 7.53 9.23
C SER A 116 1.12 7.64 8.35
N GLY A 117 1.25 8.76 7.63
CA GLY A 117 2.28 8.93 6.60
C GLY A 117 1.87 8.26 5.28
N THR A 118 2.85 7.89 4.46
CA THR A 118 2.64 7.29 3.14
C THR A 118 3.00 5.81 3.13
N VAL A 119 2.47 5.05 2.17
CA VAL A 119 3.02 3.73 1.85
C VAL A 119 4.41 3.93 1.23
N PRO A 120 5.51 3.37 1.80
CA PRO A 120 6.85 3.55 1.26
C PRO A 120 6.96 2.92 -0.13
N ALA A 121 7.51 3.66 -1.11
CA ALA A 121 7.75 3.14 -2.46
C ALA A 121 8.70 1.92 -2.45
N GLN A 122 9.58 1.84 -1.45
CA GLN A 122 10.55 0.78 -1.28
C GLN A 122 9.98 -0.48 -0.62
N ILE A 123 8.69 -0.54 -0.26
CA ILE A 123 8.13 -1.66 0.51
C ILE A 123 8.33 -3.02 -0.19
N CYS A 124 8.26 -3.07 -1.52
CA CYS A 124 8.53 -4.29 -2.28
C CYS A 124 10.03 -4.63 -2.42
N SER A 125 10.92 -3.65 -2.23
CA SER A 125 12.35 -3.92 -2.09
C SER A 125 12.71 -4.42 -0.70
N TRP A 126 11.98 -3.96 0.33
CA TRP A 126 12.14 -4.41 1.71
C TRP A 126 11.61 -5.83 1.90
N LEU A 127 10.49 -6.14 1.25
CA LEU A 127 9.74 -7.38 1.42
C LEU A 127 9.50 -8.04 0.05
N PRO A 128 10.54 -8.61 -0.58
CA PRO A 128 10.45 -9.13 -1.94
C PRO A 128 9.58 -10.38 -2.09
N ASN A 129 9.30 -11.08 -0.98
CA ASN A 129 8.53 -12.34 -0.96
C ASN A 129 7.05 -12.15 -0.57
N LEU A 130 6.58 -10.91 -0.56
CA LEU A 130 5.28 -10.56 0.01
C LEU A 130 4.12 -11.06 -0.87
N VAL A 131 3.21 -11.81 -0.25
CA VAL A 131 2.03 -12.43 -0.85
C VAL A 131 0.75 -11.70 -0.43
N THR A 132 0.68 -11.25 0.83
CA THR A 132 -0.46 -10.53 1.38
C THR A 132 0.01 -9.24 2.04
N LEU A 133 -0.48 -8.11 1.54
CA LEU A 133 -0.33 -6.80 2.16
C LEU A 133 -1.72 -6.27 2.55
N ASP A 134 -2.01 -6.22 3.85
CA ASP A 134 -3.21 -5.57 4.37
C ASP A 134 -2.82 -4.39 5.26
N LEU A 135 -3.06 -3.19 4.74
CA LEU A 135 -2.85 -1.91 5.42
C LEU A 135 -4.19 -1.18 5.63
N SER A 136 -5.32 -1.89 5.49
CA SER A 136 -6.63 -1.28 5.53
C SER A 136 -6.99 -0.70 6.89
N SER A 137 -7.90 0.27 6.92
CA SER A 137 -8.41 0.87 8.16
C SER A 137 -7.27 1.49 8.99
N ASN A 138 -6.55 2.42 8.37
CA ASN A 138 -5.50 3.24 8.96
C ASN A 138 -5.70 4.71 8.52
N ASP A 139 -4.77 5.59 8.87
CA ASP A 139 -4.72 7.01 8.47
C ASP A 139 -3.64 7.26 7.39
N LEU A 140 -3.32 6.26 6.56
CA LEU A 140 -2.32 6.40 5.50
C LEU A 140 -2.79 7.39 4.42
N SER A 141 -1.86 8.19 3.90
CA SER A 141 -2.12 9.29 2.96
C SER A 141 -1.11 9.28 1.82
N GLY A 142 -1.20 10.28 0.92
CA GLY A 142 -0.38 10.33 -0.30
C GLY A 142 -0.91 9.39 -1.38
N SER A 143 -0.14 9.19 -2.44
CA SER A 143 -0.52 8.31 -3.54
C SER A 143 -0.17 6.85 -3.28
N ILE A 144 -0.88 5.93 -3.93
CA ILE A 144 -0.47 4.53 -4.03
C ILE A 144 0.83 4.47 -4.84
N PRO A 145 1.96 3.97 -4.30
CA PRO A 145 3.21 3.88 -5.05
C PRO A 145 3.08 2.92 -6.22
N SER A 146 3.57 3.32 -7.40
CA SER A 146 3.60 2.45 -8.57
C SER A 146 4.51 1.23 -8.38
N GLU A 147 5.53 1.39 -7.55
CA GLU A 147 6.54 0.40 -7.17
C GLU A 147 5.95 -0.80 -6.42
N LEU A 148 4.70 -0.72 -5.96
CA LEU A 148 3.96 -1.89 -5.49
C LEU A 148 3.85 -2.98 -6.58
N SER A 149 3.96 -2.62 -7.86
CA SER A 149 4.04 -3.59 -8.96
C SER A 149 5.26 -4.51 -8.88
N ASN A 150 6.29 -4.15 -8.11
CA ASN A 150 7.51 -4.95 -7.96
C ASN A 150 7.34 -6.13 -6.98
N CYS A 151 6.26 -6.16 -6.19
CA CYS A 151 5.93 -7.31 -5.35
C CYS A 151 5.38 -8.46 -6.22
N ALA A 152 6.25 -9.14 -6.98
CA ALA A 152 5.86 -10.12 -8.00
C ALA A 152 5.01 -11.29 -7.48
N TYR A 153 5.04 -11.56 -6.18
CA TYR A 153 4.30 -12.64 -5.53
C TYR A 153 2.97 -12.21 -4.90
N LEU A 154 2.60 -10.92 -5.01
CA LEU A 154 1.45 -10.37 -4.33
C LEU A 154 0.13 -10.96 -4.87
N ASN A 155 -0.60 -11.62 -3.98
CA ASN A 155 -1.93 -12.19 -4.25
C ASN A 155 -3.04 -11.30 -3.68
N THR A 156 -2.77 -10.63 -2.56
CA THR A 156 -3.74 -9.81 -1.83
C THR A 156 -3.15 -8.46 -1.51
N LEU A 157 -3.79 -7.40 -2.00
CA LEU A 157 -3.46 -6.01 -1.69
C LEU A 157 -4.73 -5.29 -1.19
N VAL A 158 -4.75 -4.97 0.10
CA VAL A 158 -5.89 -4.30 0.74
C VAL A 158 -5.41 -2.99 1.35
N LEU A 159 -5.87 -1.88 0.77
CA LEU A 159 -5.55 -0.50 1.16
C LEU A 159 -6.82 0.30 1.53
N SER A 160 -7.97 -0.37 1.61
CA SER A 160 -9.26 0.26 1.86
C SER A 160 -9.35 0.97 3.21
N ASN A 161 -10.20 1.98 3.35
CA ASN A 161 -10.38 2.77 4.57
C ASN A 161 -9.06 3.45 5.00
N ASN A 162 -8.52 4.28 4.12
CA ASN A 162 -7.38 5.15 4.39
C ASN A 162 -7.70 6.55 3.82
N ARG A 163 -6.70 7.42 3.73
CA ARG A 163 -6.75 8.77 3.14
C ARG A 163 -5.88 8.86 1.88
N LEU A 164 -5.75 7.75 1.16
CA LEU A 164 -4.92 7.66 -0.05
C LEU A 164 -5.56 8.51 -1.16
N SER A 165 -4.74 9.21 -1.93
CA SER A 165 -5.16 10.18 -2.93
C SER A 165 -4.45 9.95 -4.27
N GLY A 166 -4.79 10.76 -5.28
CA GLY A 166 -4.25 10.57 -6.64
C GLY A 166 -4.94 9.41 -7.38
N SER A 167 -4.30 8.91 -8.43
CA SER A 167 -4.84 7.82 -9.26
C SER A 167 -4.40 6.44 -8.79
N ILE A 168 -5.14 5.41 -9.18
CA ILE A 168 -4.68 4.02 -9.09
C ILE A 168 -3.58 3.85 -10.18
N PRO A 169 -2.35 3.44 -9.84
CA PRO A 169 -1.29 3.26 -10.82
C PRO A 169 -1.60 2.13 -11.80
N GLU A 170 -1.48 2.41 -13.11
CA GLU A 170 -1.61 1.40 -14.18
C GLU A 170 -0.58 0.28 -14.03
N GLN A 171 0.58 0.56 -13.41
CA GLN A 171 1.65 -0.41 -13.15
C GLN A 171 1.18 -1.60 -12.30
N LEU A 172 0.14 -1.43 -11.47
CA LEU A 172 -0.41 -2.54 -10.69
C LEU A 172 -1.01 -3.65 -11.58
N SER A 173 -1.28 -3.37 -12.86
CA SER A 173 -1.64 -4.40 -13.86
C SER A 173 -0.53 -5.44 -14.08
N GLY A 174 0.72 -5.12 -13.73
CA GLY A 174 1.85 -6.06 -13.76
C GLY A 174 1.82 -7.11 -12.65
N LEU A 175 0.94 -6.99 -11.65
CA LEU A 175 0.80 -7.97 -10.57
C LEU A 175 -0.02 -9.18 -11.03
N LEU A 176 0.61 -10.06 -11.81
CA LEU A 176 -0.04 -11.20 -12.47
C LEU A 176 -0.69 -12.21 -11.51
N ARG A 177 -0.34 -12.20 -10.22
CA ARG A 177 -0.88 -13.10 -9.20
C ARG A 177 -1.96 -12.46 -8.33
N LEU A 178 -2.26 -11.16 -8.54
CA LEU A 178 -3.18 -10.42 -7.71
C LEU A 178 -4.61 -10.95 -7.90
N LYS A 179 -5.19 -11.50 -6.83
CA LYS A 179 -6.54 -12.06 -6.79
C LYS A 179 -7.51 -11.18 -6.02
N ARG A 180 -7.00 -10.50 -4.99
CA ARG A 180 -7.78 -9.60 -4.15
C ARG A 180 -7.12 -8.23 -4.15
N PHE A 181 -7.87 -7.24 -4.61
CA PHE A 181 -7.46 -5.84 -4.61
C PHE A 181 -8.60 -5.01 -4.06
N SER A 182 -8.33 -4.17 -3.06
CA SER A 182 -9.34 -3.25 -2.53
C SER A 182 -8.71 -1.92 -2.13
N VAL A 183 -9.28 -0.85 -2.65
CA VAL A 183 -8.90 0.54 -2.39
C VAL A 183 -10.10 1.39 -1.98
N ALA A 184 -11.19 0.73 -1.58
CA ALA A 184 -12.44 1.37 -1.18
C ALA A 184 -12.23 2.37 -0.04
N ASN A 185 -13.08 3.40 0.04
CA ASN A 185 -13.10 4.41 1.09
C ASN A 185 -11.71 5.07 1.25
N ASN A 186 -11.30 5.76 0.19
CA ASN A 186 -10.10 6.60 0.12
C ASN A 186 -10.47 7.89 -0.64
N ASP A 187 -9.49 8.76 -0.88
CA ASP A 187 -9.61 10.02 -1.63
C ASP A 187 -9.10 9.90 -3.08
N LEU A 188 -9.16 8.69 -3.67
CA LEU A 188 -8.64 8.41 -5.00
C LEU A 188 -9.49 9.06 -6.10
N LYS A 189 -8.83 9.39 -7.21
CA LYS A 189 -9.41 10.13 -8.35
C LYS A 189 -8.96 9.55 -9.69
N GLY A 190 -9.74 9.84 -10.73
CA GLY A 190 -9.41 9.44 -12.10
C GLY A 190 -10.07 8.11 -12.51
N ALA A 191 -9.65 7.59 -13.66
CA ALA A 191 -10.18 6.34 -14.19
C ALA A 191 -9.58 5.14 -13.45
N ILE A 192 -10.40 4.12 -13.21
CA ILE A 192 -9.94 2.79 -12.79
C ILE A 192 -9.21 2.14 -13.99
N PRO A 193 -7.98 1.65 -13.82
CA PRO A 193 -7.25 0.93 -14.85
C PRO A 193 -8.06 -0.22 -15.43
N LEU A 194 -7.96 -0.43 -16.75
CA LEU A 194 -8.74 -1.46 -17.45
C LEU A 194 -8.47 -2.87 -16.91
N SER A 195 -7.27 -3.14 -16.40
CA SER A 195 -6.92 -4.42 -15.76
C SER A 195 -7.81 -4.76 -14.56
N PHE A 196 -8.45 -3.76 -13.96
CA PHE A 196 -9.31 -3.93 -12.78
C PHE A 196 -10.81 -3.79 -13.10
N GLU A 197 -11.21 -3.74 -14.37
CA GLU A 197 -12.61 -3.49 -14.72
C GLU A 197 -13.58 -4.61 -14.25
N ASN A 198 -13.05 -5.83 -14.10
CA ASN A 198 -13.78 -7.02 -13.67
C ASN A 198 -13.76 -7.23 -12.15
N ASN A 199 -13.06 -6.38 -11.39
CA ASN A 199 -13.12 -6.39 -9.94
C ASN A 199 -14.50 -5.94 -9.45
N SER A 200 -14.81 -6.21 -8.18
CA SER A 200 -16.12 -5.87 -7.63
C SER A 200 -16.25 -4.36 -7.44
N LYS A 201 -17.46 -3.82 -7.63
CA LYS A 201 -17.75 -2.40 -7.36
C LYS A 201 -17.37 -2.00 -5.93
N VAL A 202 -17.48 -2.92 -4.98
CA VAL A 202 -17.15 -2.67 -3.57
C VAL A 202 -15.67 -2.44 -3.34
N ASP A 203 -14.79 -2.92 -4.22
CA ASP A 203 -13.34 -2.77 -4.11
C ASP A 203 -12.88 -1.32 -4.36
N PHE A 204 -13.73 -0.49 -4.97
CA PHE A 204 -13.44 0.92 -5.31
C PHE A 204 -14.44 1.91 -4.71
N ALA A 205 -15.50 1.42 -4.06
CA ALA A 205 -16.56 2.24 -3.50
C ALA A 205 -16.02 3.28 -2.51
N GLY A 206 -16.74 4.39 -2.31
CA GLY A 206 -16.34 5.43 -1.35
C GLY A 206 -15.19 6.34 -1.81
N ASN A 207 -14.68 6.20 -3.03
CA ASN A 207 -13.77 7.17 -3.66
C ASN A 207 -14.56 8.09 -4.60
N SER A 208 -14.92 9.29 -4.15
CA SER A 208 -15.83 10.18 -4.90
C SER A 208 -15.26 10.70 -6.23
N GLY A 209 -13.94 10.66 -6.40
CA GLY A 209 -13.27 11.08 -7.63
C GLY A 209 -12.97 9.95 -8.61
N LEU A 210 -13.18 8.68 -8.23
CA LEU A 210 -12.96 7.55 -9.13
C LEU A 210 -14.12 7.35 -10.09
N CYS A 211 -13.79 6.94 -11.31
CA CYS A 211 -14.74 6.57 -12.36
C CYS A 211 -14.16 5.45 -13.23
N GLY A 212 -14.91 4.97 -14.21
CA GLY A 212 -14.59 3.77 -14.98
C GLY A 212 -15.32 2.54 -14.44
N ARG A 213 -15.31 1.44 -15.19
CA ARG A 213 -15.82 0.16 -14.69
C ARG A 213 -14.93 -0.29 -13.51
N PRO A 214 -15.49 -0.84 -12.42
CA PRO A 214 -16.90 -1.19 -12.20
C PRO A 214 -17.82 -0.08 -11.64
N LEU A 215 -17.32 1.13 -11.36
CA LEU A 215 -18.10 2.19 -10.69
C LEU A 215 -19.12 2.89 -11.61
N GLY A 216 -18.79 3.10 -12.89
CA GLY A 216 -19.61 3.82 -13.87
C GLY A 216 -18.75 4.66 -14.83
N LYS A 217 -19.29 5.12 -15.97
CA LYS A 217 -18.48 5.83 -16.98
C LYS A 217 -17.86 7.13 -16.44
N CYS A 218 -16.61 7.40 -16.81
CA CYS A 218 -15.97 8.70 -16.58
C CYS A 218 -16.65 9.80 -17.41
N GLY A 219 -16.69 11.04 -16.88
CA GLY A 219 -17.24 12.20 -17.59
C GLY A 219 -18.76 12.33 -17.59
N SER A 220 -19.48 11.48 -16.85
CA SER A 220 -20.90 11.68 -16.58
C SER A 220 -21.08 12.82 -15.56
N LEU A 221 -21.23 14.06 -16.03
CA LEU A 221 -21.91 15.11 -15.27
C LEU A 221 -23.22 14.51 -14.74
N SER A 222 -23.41 14.53 -13.42
CA SER A 222 -24.67 14.01 -12.85
C SER A 222 -25.84 14.73 -13.51
N ARG A 223 -26.99 14.06 -13.71
CA ARG A 223 -28.20 14.72 -14.26
C ARG A 223 -28.52 16.04 -13.54
N LYS A 224 -28.28 16.10 -12.23
CA LYS A 224 -28.42 17.31 -11.40
C LYS A 224 -27.42 18.40 -11.78
N SER A 225 -26.16 18.04 -12.04
CA SER A 225 -25.12 18.97 -12.50
C SER A 225 -25.44 19.51 -13.90
N LEU A 226 -26.00 18.67 -14.77
CA LEU A 226 -26.46 19.07 -16.09
C LEU A 226 -27.68 20.03 -15.99
N GLU A 227 -28.65 19.72 -15.13
CA GLU A 227 -29.81 20.60 -14.86
C GLU A 227 -29.38 21.96 -14.29
N ILE A 228 -28.41 22.00 -13.38
CA ILE A 228 -27.86 23.27 -12.84
C ILE A 228 -27.17 24.08 -13.95
N ILE A 229 -26.37 23.43 -14.81
CA ILE A 229 -25.70 24.11 -15.93
C ILE A 229 -26.73 24.65 -16.93
N ILE A 230 -27.77 23.87 -17.25
CA ILE A 230 -28.85 24.31 -18.15
C ILE A 230 -29.61 25.48 -17.51
N ALA A 231 -29.98 25.38 -16.23
CA ALA A 231 -30.69 26.45 -15.52
C ALA A 231 -29.86 27.74 -15.45
N ALA A 232 -28.56 27.64 -15.14
CA ALA A 232 -27.66 28.79 -15.12
C ALA A 232 -27.50 29.43 -16.51
N GLY A 233 -27.39 28.61 -17.57
CA GLY A 233 -27.35 29.07 -18.96
C GLY A 233 -28.63 29.78 -19.39
N VAL A 234 -29.80 29.24 -19.04
CA VAL A 234 -31.11 29.85 -19.33
C VAL A 234 -31.30 31.16 -18.55
N CYS A 235 -30.96 31.20 -17.26
CA CYS A 235 -31.01 32.43 -16.45
C CYS A 235 -30.11 33.53 -17.01
N GLY A 236 -28.88 33.19 -17.43
CA GLY A 236 -27.96 34.13 -18.07
C GLY A 236 -28.50 34.69 -19.38
N ALA A 237 -29.04 33.82 -20.25
CA ALA A 237 -29.61 34.24 -21.53
C ALA A 237 -30.85 35.16 -21.36
N VAL A 238 -31.73 34.86 -20.40
CA VAL A 238 -32.91 35.69 -20.10
C VAL A 238 -32.49 37.07 -19.57
N PHE A 239 -31.46 37.15 -18.74
CA PHE A 239 -30.92 38.42 -18.24
C PHE A 239 -30.31 39.28 -19.36
N SER A 240 -29.61 38.66 -20.32
CA SER A 240 -29.04 39.35 -21.48
C SER A 240 -30.13 39.87 -22.44
N ILE A 241 -31.22 39.12 -22.61
CA ILE A 241 -32.35 39.55 -23.46
C ILE A 241 -33.09 40.73 -22.82
N LEU A 242 -33.38 40.68 -21.52
CA LEU A 242 -34.07 41.77 -20.81
C LEU A 242 -33.25 43.07 -20.76
N SER A 243 -31.93 42.98 -20.57
CA SER A 243 -31.04 44.15 -20.65
C SER A 243 -30.92 44.69 -22.07
N GLY A 244 -30.91 43.83 -23.09
CA GLY A 244 -30.94 44.26 -24.51
C GLY A 244 -32.23 44.99 -24.91
N PHE A 245 -33.39 44.52 -24.45
CA PHE A 245 -34.67 45.20 -24.69
C PHE A 245 -34.81 46.52 -23.90
N GLY A 246 -34.25 46.61 -22.69
CA GLY A 246 -34.20 47.87 -21.92
C GLY A 246 -33.37 48.96 -22.61
N TYR A 247 -32.25 48.60 -23.23
CA TYR A 247 -31.44 49.54 -24.02
C TYR A 247 -32.13 49.97 -25.32
N PHE A 248 -32.86 49.07 -26.00
CA PHE A 248 -33.59 49.42 -27.23
C PHE A 248 -34.84 50.29 -26.97
N TRP A 249 -35.52 50.11 -25.84
CA TRP A 249 -36.69 50.92 -25.49
C TRP A 249 -36.33 52.37 -25.13
N CYS A 250 -35.11 52.61 -24.62
CA CYS A 250 -34.66 53.96 -24.29
C CYS A 250 -34.24 54.81 -25.51
N CYS A 251 -33.97 54.20 -26.67
CA CYS A 251 -33.61 54.92 -27.90
C CYS A 251 -34.80 55.21 -28.85
N GLY A 252 -36.01 54.75 -28.54
CA GLY A 252 -37.17 54.82 -29.45
C GLY A 252 -38.11 56.03 -29.29
N ARG A 253 -37.89 56.94 -28.33
CA ARG A 253 -38.78 58.10 -28.12
C ARG A 253 -38.02 59.41 -27.95
N LYS A 254 -37.70 60.07 -29.07
CA LYS A 254 -37.68 61.54 -29.13
C LYS A 254 -38.40 62.01 -30.39
N THR A 255 -39.63 62.46 -30.17
CA THR A 255 -40.51 63.19 -31.08
C THR A 255 -39.86 64.50 -31.57
N LYS A 256 -40.06 64.80 -32.86
CA LYS A 256 -39.76 66.09 -33.52
C LYS A 256 -40.61 67.25 -32.94
N CYS A 257 -40.06 68.48 -32.93
CA CYS A 257 -40.71 69.79 -33.14
C CYS A 257 -39.60 70.88 -33.11
N TYR A 258 -39.07 71.36 -34.25
CA TYR A 258 -39.37 72.59 -35.05
C TYR A 258 -38.68 73.90 -34.54
N PRO A 259 -38.47 74.93 -35.40
CA PRO A 259 -37.27 75.76 -35.39
C PRO A 259 -37.59 77.23 -35.01
N GLN A 260 -36.58 78.06 -34.77
CA GLN A 260 -36.78 79.50 -34.91
C GLN A 260 -35.49 80.20 -35.33
N ALA A 261 -35.64 80.96 -36.41
CA ALA A 261 -34.65 81.85 -36.99
C ALA A 261 -34.62 83.20 -36.24
N ARG A 262 -33.43 83.78 -36.10
CA ARG A 262 -33.07 85.10 -36.66
C ARG A 262 -31.55 85.25 -36.62
#